data_AF-A0A7W0SQC1-F1
#
_entry.id   AF-A0A7W0SQC1-F1
#
_cell.length_a   1.000
_cell.length_b   1.000
_cell.length_c   1.000
_cell.angle_alpha   90.00
_cell.angle_beta   90.00
_cell.angle_gamma   90.00
#
_symmetry.space_group_name_H-M   'P 1'
#
loop_
_entity.id
_entity.type
_entity.pdbx_description
1 polymer ?
#
loop_
_entity_poly.entity_id
_entity_poly.type
_entity_poly.pdbx_seq_one_letter_code
_entity_poly.pdbx_strand_id
1 'polypeptide(L)'
;MRHRLKDHGLSLFFLGIFLASLIGQSFAGQHAYNAEQIEHDQEPLSWWAYLTSVDFGGAVMENWQSEFLQFTLFIGATIWLVQK
;
A
#
# COMPACT_ATOMS: atom_id res chain seq x y z
N MET A 1 -10.24 16.12 24.91
CA MET A 1 -9.98 15.80 23.48
C MET A 1 -8.61 16.24 22.98
N ARG A 2 -8.13 17.47 23.23
CA ARG A 2 -6.81 17.94 22.74
C ARG A 2 -5.58 17.16 23.24
N HIS A 3 -5.65 16.55 24.43
CA HIS A 3 -4.54 15.73 24.98
C HIS A 3 -4.33 14.43 24.19
N ARG A 4 -5.41 13.68 23.91
CA ARG A 4 -5.33 12.41 23.14
C ARG A 4 -4.80 12.59 21.72
N LEU A 5 -5.10 13.71 21.06
CA LEU A 5 -4.54 14.01 19.73
C LEU A 5 -3.03 14.29 19.78
N LYS A 6 -2.52 14.85 20.87
CA LYS A 6 -1.07 15.02 21.08
C LYS A 6 -0.39 13.69 21.40
N ASP A 7 -1.01 12.87 22.24
CA ASP A 7 -0.48 11.56 22.64
C ASP A 7 -0.39 10.59 21.44
N HIS A 8 -1.32 10.69 20.49
CA HIS A 8 -1.35 9.87 19.26
C HIS A 8 -0.87 10.61 18.02
N GLY A 9 -0.21 11.77 18.17
CA GLY A 9 0.16 12.63 17.04
C GLY A 9 1.04 11.93 16.02
N LEU A 10 2.00 11.11 16.47
CA LEU A 10 2.90 10.36 15.58
C LEU A 10 2.15 9.32 14.74
N SER A 11 1.26 8.54 15.37
CA SER A 11 0.43 7.56 14.67
C SER A 11 -0.51 8.22 13.67
N LEU A 12 -1.12 9.35 14.03
CA LEU A 12 -1.99 10.11 13.13
C LEU A 12 -1.23 10.71 11.95
N PHE A 13 -0.01 11.19 12.17
CA PHE A 13 0.86 11.70 11.11
C PHE A 13 1.19 10.60 10.09
N PHE A 14 1.66 9.44 10.56
CA PHE A 14 1.95 8.32 9.66
C PHE A 14 0.70 7.74 9.00
N LEU A 15 -0.43 7.68 9.72
CA LEU A 15 -1.71 7.31 9.11
C LEU A 15 -2.10 8.28 7.99
N GLY A 16 -1.90 9.58 8.19
CA GLY A 16 -2.16 10.59 7.17
C GLY A 16 -1.30 10.39 5.92
N ILE A 17 0.01 10.16 6.10
CA ILE A 17 0.92 9.87 4.97
C ILE A 17 0.54 8.56 4.29
N PHE A 18 0.21 7.52 5.06
CA PHE A 18 -0.21 6.22 4.54
C PHE A 18 -1.49 6.32 3.69
N LEU A 19 -2.49 7.07 4.16
CA LEU A 19 -3.72 7.31 3.39
C LEU A 19 -3.42 8.13 2.13
N ALA A 20 -2.57 9.15 2.23
CA ALA A 20 -2.15 9.94 1.07
C ALA A 20 -1.41 9.10 0.03
N SER A 21 -0.54 8.18 0.46
CA SER A 21 0.16 7.26 -0.44
C SER A 21 -0.79 6.25 -1.09
N LEU A 22 -1.78 5.72 -0.36
CA LEU A 22 -2.80 4.83 -0.95
C LEU A 22 -3.64 5.55 -2.00
N ILE A 23 -4.03 6.79 -1.74
CA ILE A 23 -4.76 7.61 -2.72
C ILE A 23 -3.90 7.83 -3.96
N GLY A 24 -2.63 8.25 -3.79
CA GLY A 24 -1.69 8.42 -4.90
C GLY A 24 -1.49 7.13 -5.70
N GLN A 25 -1.30 6.00 -5.03
CA GLN A 25 -1.18 4.69 -5.64
C GLN A 25 -2.46 4.30 -6.41
N SER A 26 -3.65 4.62 -5.89
CA SER A 26 -4.90 4.33 -6.58
C SER A 26 -5.02 5.07 -7.91
N PHE A 27 -4.64 6.35 -7.96
CA PHE A 27 -4.69 7.13 -9.20
C PHE A 27 -3.62 6.67 -10.20
N ALA A 28 -2.39 6.47 -9.73
CA ALA A 28 -1.30 6.00 -10.58
C ALA A 28 -1.61 4.60 -11.15
N GLY A 29 -2.10 3.69 -10.30
CA GLY A 29 -2.47 2.34 -10.69
C GLY A 29 -3.64 2.31 -11.67
N GLN A 30 -4.69 3.09 -11.43
CA GLN A 30 -5.82 3.17 -12.37
C GLN A 30 -5.36 3.68 -13.74
N HIS A 31 -4.52 4.71 -13.76
CA HIS A 31 -4.03 5.27 -15.02
C HIS A 31 -3.16 4.26 -15.79
N ALA A 32 -2.31 3.51 -15.09
CA ALA A 32 -1.51 2.44 -15.68
C ALA A 32 -2.40 1.31 -16.22
N TYR A 33 -3.36 0.84 -15.42
CA TYR A 33 -4.31 -0.19 -15.80
C TYR A 33 -5.13 0.21 -17.04
N ASN A 34 -5.69 1.42 -17.05
CA ASN A 34 -6.48 1.89 -18.19
C ASN A 34 -5.63 2.09 -19.46
N ALA A 35 -4.36 2.45 -19.33
CA ALA A 35 -3.46 2.54 -20.48
C ALA A 35 -3.27 1.17 -21.15
N GLU A 36 -3.09 0.11 -20.35
CA GLU A 36 -3.00 -1.28 -20.83
C GLU A 36 -4.31 -1.76 -21.44
N GLN A 37 -5.45 -1.45 -20.82
CA GLN A 37 -6.77 -1.79 -21.38
C GLN A 37 -7.00 -1.15 -22.75
N ILE A 38 -6.63 0.12 -22.92
CA ILE A 38 -6.75 0.83 -24.20
C ILE A 38 -5.85 0.21 -25.26
N GLU A 39 -4.63 -0.21 -24.90
CA GLU A 39 -3.72 -0.92 -25.82
C GLU A 39 -4.29 -2.26 -26.28
N HIS A 40 -5.12 -2.89 -25.46
CA HIS A 40 -5.81 -4.15 -25.76
C HIS A 40 -7.24 -4.00 -26.30
N ASP A 41 -7.63 -2.80 -26.74
CA ASP A 41 -9.00 -2.49 -27.23
C ASP A 41 -10.11 -2.84 -26.20
N GLN A 42 -9.79 -2.80 -24.90
CA GLN A 42 -10.73 -3.04 -23.80
C GLN A 42 -11.28 -1.74 -23.19
N GLU A 43 -12.42 -1.86 -22.50
CA GLU A 43 -13.06 -0.72 -21.86
C GLU A 43 -12.30 -0.31 -20.57
N PRO A 44 -11.93 0.98 -20.41
CA PRO A 44 -11.26 1.45 -19.21
C PRO A 44 -12.19 1.43 -17.99
N LEU A 45 -11.61 1.23 -16.81
CA LEU A 45 -12.35 1.28 -15.56
C LEU A 45 -12.45 2.71 -15.01
N SER A 46 -13.61 3.03 -14.46
CA SER A 46 -13.76 4.21 -13.58
C SER A 46 -12.92 4.05 -12.30
N TRP A 47 -12.60 5.17 -11.65
CA TRP A 47 -11.75 5.14 -10.45
C TRP A 47 -12.34 4.31 -9.32
N TRP A 48 -13.67 4.42 -9.12
CA TRP A 48 -14.37 3.61 -8.13
C TRP A 48 -14.35 2.12 -8.47
N ALA A 49 -14.55 1.75 -9.75
CA ALA A 49 -14.49 0.36 -10.17
C ALA A 49 -13.08 -0.24 -9.95
N TYR A 50 -12.03 0.53 -10.26
CA TYR A 50 -10.64 0.13 -10.03
C TYR A 50 -10.32 -0.05 -8.54
N LEU A 51 -10.79 0.85 -7.66
CA LEU A 51 -10.57 0.73 -6.21
C LEU A 51 -11.14 -0.57 -5.62
N THR A 52 -12.19 -1.12 -6.21
CA THR A 52 -12.82 -2.38 -5.80
C THR A 52 -12.31 -3.59 -6.59
N SER A 53 -11.36 -3.41 -7.51
CA SER A 53 -10.84 -4.50 -8.34
C SER A 53 -9.78 -5.32 -7.60
N VAL A 54 -9.57 -6.54 -8.10
CA VAL A 54 -8.50 -7.42 -7.61
C VAL A 54 -7.13 -6.85 -7.95
N ASP A 55 -6.99 -6.11 -9.05
CA ASP A 55 -5.73 -5.48 -9.45
C ASP A 55 -5.24 -4.45 -8.42
N PHE A 56 -6.13 -3.56 -7.95
CA PHE A 56 -5.76 -2.60 -6.91
C PHE A 56 -5.41 -3.31 -5.59
N GLY A 57 -6.23 -4.29 -5.19
CA GLY A 57 -5.96 -5.10 -4.00
C GLY A 57 -4.62 -5.83 -4.09
N GLY A 58 -4.32 -6.44 -5.24
CA GLY A 58 -3.06 -7.10 -5.55
C GLY A 58 -1.88 -6.14 -5.44
N ALA A 59 -1.95 -4.98 -6.11
CA ALA A 59 -0.89 -3.97 -6.06
C ALA A 59 -0.61 -3.47 -4.62
N VAL A 60 -1.64 -3.32 -3.78
CA VAL A 60 -1.45 -2.99 -2.36
C VAL A 60 -0.80 -4.17 -1.62
N MET A 61 -1.29 -5.39 -1.83
CA MET A 61 -0.76 -6.58 -1.17
C MET A 61 0.68 -6.91 -1.56
N GLU A 62 1.10 -6.66 -2.80
CA GLU A 62 2.48 -6.86 -3.25
C GLU A 62 3.48 -6.02 -2.45
N ASN A 63 3.14 -4.75 -2.16
CA ASN A 63 3.95 -3.90 -1.29
C ASN A 63 4.06 -4.51 0.12
N TRP A 64 2.95 -4.98 0.68
CA TRP A 64 2.91 -5.59 2.01
C TRP A 64 3.63 -6.94 2.06
N GLN A 65 3.55 -7.73 0.99
CA GLN A 65 4.25 -9.00 0.87
C GLN A 65 5.76 -8.81 0.94
N SER A 66 6.30 -7.81 0.23
CA SER A 66 7.72 -7.48 0.26
C SER A 66 8.17 -7.12 1.68
N GLU A 67 7.42 -6.25 2.37
CA GLU A 67 7.72 -5.87 3.75
C GLU A 67 7.64 -7.05 4.72
N PHE A 68 6.61 -7.90 4.59
CA PHE A 68 6.49 -9.09 5.43
C PHE A 68 7.69 -10.03 5.28
N LEU A 69 8.14 -10.27 4.04
CA LEU A 69 9.33 -11.07 3.78
C LEU A 69 10.58 -10.40 4.37
N GLN A 70 10.74 -9.10 4.16
CA GLN A 70 11.86 -8.33 4.70
C GLN A 70 11.95 -8.43 6.22
N PHE A 71 10.86 -8.15 6.94
CA PHE A 71 10.83 -8.24 8.41
C PHE A 71 11.06 -9.66 8.89
N THR A 72 10.49 -10.66 8.23
CA THR A 72 10.70 -12.07 8.57
C THR A 72 12.16 -12.46 8.44
N LEU A 73 12.81 -12.10 7.33
CA LEU A 73 14.24 -12.35 7.11
C LEU A 73 15.10 -11.59 8.10
N PHE A 74 14.80 -10.31 8.34
CA PHE A 74 15.54 -9.48 9.29
C PHE A 74 15.46 -10.03 10.72
N ILE A 75 14.26 -10.38 11.19
CA ILE A 75 14.03 -10.98 12.51
C ILE A 75 14.72 -12.34 12.60
N GLY A 76 14.51 -13.22 11.62
CA GLY A 76 15.11 -14.56 11.60
C GLY A 76 16.64 -14.53 11.59
N ALA A 77 17.23 -13.68 10.74
CA ALA A 77 18.67 -13.48 10.71
C ALA A 77 19.20 -12.92 12.04
N THR A 78 18.49 -11.98 12.66
CA THR A 78 18.87 -11.41 13.96
C THR A 78 18.86 -12.48 15.07
N ILE A 79 17.82 -13.31 15.11
CA ILE A 79 17.74 -14.44 16.06
C ILE A 79 18.92 -15.39 15.85
N TRP A 80 19.20 -15.77 14.59
CA TRP A 80 20.22 -16.78 14.29
C TRP A 80 21.66 -16.27 14.45
N LEU A 81 21.93 -15.01 14.09
CA LEU A 81 23.30 -14.46 14.07
C LEU A 81 23.70 -13.74 15.35
N VAL A 82 22.75 -13.13 16.06
CA VAL A 82 23.06 -12.17 17.12
C VAL A 82 22.52 -12.61 18.48
N GLN A 83 21.30 -13.17 18.52
CA GLN A 83 20.71 -13.57 19.80
C GLN A 83 21.36 -14.85 20.35
N LYS A 84 21.65 -14.86 21.66
CA LYS A 84 22.11 -16.03 22.43
C LYS A 84 20.93 -16.71 23.10
#